data_AF-A0A1D9PAB6-F1
#
_entry.id   AF-A0A1D9PAB6-F1
#
_cell.length_a   1.000
_cell.length_b   1.000
_cell.length_c   1.000
_cell.angle_alpha   90.00
_cell.angle_beta   90.00
_cell.angle_gamma   90.00
#
_symmetry.space_group_name_H-M   'P 1'
#
loop_
_entity.id
_entity.type
_entity.pdbx_description
1 polymer ?
#
loop_
_entity_poly.entity_id
_entity_poly.type
_entity_poly.pdbx_seq_one_letter_code
_entity_poly.pdbx_strand_id
1 'polypeptide(L)'
;MKKTFFILTTMLILTSCDSSKILTQGKTYENFRGFEPIDPIEYLEEVAIVENGEIVFKYPLKLKKNEILGFLANETVLVSVGQFSGEGKLGYGPASFSIKGSSYKITMDYMKFATLREKNNKGEIAGYKRVGVGLRIIANVTAMESGVNLGDLFAIGLAAKANKVSGTLMLEIIGIKSKDVTAVLPLPSEINQSTIQSAMQAMATIKSKIYEDGTELYPQVMAIKSEEGQDNKSFKSQVETKSLK
;
A
#
# COMPACT_ATOMS: atom_id res chain seq x y z
N MET A 1 49.56 -9.37 65.96
CA MET A 1 50.26 -10.06 64.84
C MET A 1 49.17 -10.74 64.03
N LYS A 2 48.84 -10.29 62.80
CA LYS A 2 49.52 -10.43 61.48
C LYS A 2 48.93 -11.62 60.69
N LYS A 3 48.17 -11.30 59.61
CA LYS A 3 47.73 -12.21 58.52
C LYS A 3 46.72 -13.30 59.00
N THR A 4 45.85 -13.93 58.23
CA THR A 4 45.40 -13.91 56.81
C THR A 4 43.94 -14.47 56.81
N PHE A 5 43.07 -14.41 55.80
CA PHE A 5 43.12 -14.03 54.37
C PHE A 5 41.75 -13.41 53.97
N PHE A 6 41.61 -12.84 52.78
CA PHE A 6 40.37 -12.22 52.26
C PHE A 6 39.83 -13.07 51.09
N ILE A 7 38.70 -13.78 51.26
CA ILE A 7 38.02 -14.47 50.15
C ILE A 7 36.79 -13.66 49.77
N LEU A 8 36.99 -12.76 48.81
CA LEU A 8 35.92 -12.03 48.15
C LEU A 8 35.29 -12.97 47.12
N THR A 9 34.16 -13.59 47.46
CA THR A 9 33.40 -14.44 46.52
C THR A 9 32.71 -13.55 45.48
N THR A 10 33.42 -13.22 44.41
CA THR A 10 32.89 -12.46 43.28
C THR A 10 31.83 -13.29 42.56
N MET A 11 30.57 -13.11 42.94
CA MET A 11 29.42 -13.71 42.29
C MET A 11 29.19 -13.02 40.95
N LEU A 12 29.85 -13.52 39.90
CA LEU A 12 29.72 -13.02 38.54
C LEU A 12 28.36 -13.45 37.96
N ILE A 13 27.31 -12.66 38.24
CA ILE A 13 25.98 -12.85 37.65
C ILE A 13 26.06 -12.43 36.18
N LEU A 14 26.44 -13.38 35.32
CA LEU A 14 26.36 -13.25 33.87
C LEU A 14 24.97 -13.64 33.38
N THR A 15 24.40 -12.78 32.53
CA THR A 15 23.12 -12.96 31.82
C THR A 15 21.86 -12.96 32.72
N SER A 16 20.69 -12.48 32.28
CA SER A 16 20.27 -12.18 30.92
C SER A 16 19.84 -10.71 30.75
N CYS A 17 20.29 -10.08 29.66
CA CYS A 17 19.63 -8.88 29.16
C CYS A 17 18.38 -9.35 28.39
N ASP A 18 17.21 -9.26 29.02
CA ASP A 18 15.92 -9.63 28.43
C ASP A 18 15.53 -8.61 27.33
N SER A 19 16.17 -8.72 26.16
CA SER A 19 15.88 -7.90 24.97
C SER A 19 14.56 -8.30 24.27
N SER A 20 13.81 -9.24 24.85
CA SER A 20 12.64 -9.91 24.28
C SER A 20 11.31 -9.15 24.43
N LYS A 21 11.32 -7.82 24.59
CA LYS A 21 10.08 -7.01 24.75
C LYS A 21 9.98 -5.75 23.87
N ILE A 22 10.84 -5.61 22.86
CA ILE A 22 10.79 -4.46 21.94
C ILE A 22 9.60 -4.52 20.96
N LEU A 23 8.96 -5.68 20.75
CA LEU A 23 7.83 -5.85 19.82
C LEU A 23 6.44 -6.06 20.47
N THR A 24 6.34 -6.12 21.79
CA THR A 24 5.07 -6.45 22.50
C THR A 24 4.13 -5.27 22.78
N GLN A 25 4.45 -4.05 22.30
CA GLN A 25 3.52 -2.91 22.32
C GLN A 25 3.52 -2.13 21.00
N GLY A 26 3.24 -2.83 19.90
CA GLY A 26 2.49 -2.20 18.82
C GLY A 26 1.09 -1.85 19.35
N LYS A 27 0.94 -0.71 20.04
CA LYS A 27 -0.35 -0.22 20.50
C LYS A 27 -1.28 -0.11 19.28
N THR A 28 -2.48 -0.65 19.41
CA THR A 28 -3.57 -0.50 18.44
C THR A 28 -3.73 0.97 18.07
N TYR A 29 -3.25 1.38 16.90
CA TYR A 29 -3.63 2.65 16.32
C TYR A 29 -5.09 2.51 15.91
N GLU A 30 -6.03 2.96 16.75
CA GLU A 30 -7.47 2.94 16.45
C GLU A 30 -7.80 3.71 15.16
N ASN A 31 -6.91 4.63 14.76
CA ASN A 31 -6.96 5.35 13.50
C ASN A 31 -5.72 5.02 12.66
N PHE A 32 -5.91 4.40 11.49
CA PHE A 32 -4.84 4.22 10.50
C PHE A 32 -4.38 5.59 9.97
N ARG A 33 -3.16 6.02 10.31
CA ARG A 33 -2.58 7.33 9.93
C ARG A 33 -1.79 7.31 8.61
N GLY A 34 -1.91 6.23 7.84
CA GLY A 34 -1.22 5.99 6.58
C GLY A 34 -1.91 6.62 5.37
N PHE A 35 -1.49 6.23 4.17
CA PHE A 35 -2.26 6.47 2.95
C PHE A 35 -3.19 5.29 2.73
N GLU A 36 -4.50 5.55 2.64
CA GLU A 36 -5.51 4.55 2.32
C GLU A 36 -5.59 4.36 0.80
N PRO A 37 -5.52 3.12 0.29
CA PRO A 37 -5.72 2.87 -1.13
C PRO A 37 -7.18 3.12 -1.50
N ILE A 38 -7.36 3.88 -2.58
CA ILE A 38 -8.67 4.16 -3.18
C ILE A 38 -8.71 3.60 -4.59
N ASP A 39 -9.90 3.27 -5.08
CA ASP A 39 -10.10 2.83 -6.46
C ASP A 39 -9.56 3.93 -7.41
N PRO A 40 -8.78 3.60 -8.45
CA PRO A 40 -7.98 4.61 -9.16
C PRO A 40 -8.84 5.65 -9.88
N ILE A 41 -8.42 6.92 -9.80
CA ILE A 41 -9.14 8.06 -10.37
C ILE A 41 -8.21 8.88 -11.27
N GLU A 42 -8.68 9.36 -12.42
CA GLU A 42 -7.89 10.24 -13.29
C GLU A 42 -7.44 11.51 -12.56
N TYR A 43 -6.22 11.95 -12.83
CA TYR A 43 -5.66 13.16 -12.25
C TYR A 43 -5.59 14.28 -13.30
N LEU A 44 -6.51 15.25 -13.17
CA LEU A 44 -6.81 16.27 -14.18
C LEU A 44 -6.31 17.68 -13.82
N GLU A 45 -5.41 17.82 -12.84
CA GLU A 45 -4.80 19.10 -12.47
C GLU A 45 -3.40 19.25 -13.11
N GLU A 46 -2.93 20.49 -13.24
CA GLU A 46 -1.59 20.77 -13.74
C GLU A 46 -0.49 20.45 -12.70
N VAL A 47 0.64 19.94 -13.18
CA VAL A 47 1.83 19.67 -12.38
C VAL A 47 2.96 20.62 -12.76
N ALA A 48 3.75 21.02 -11.76
CA ALA A 48 5.00 21.73 -11.98
C ALA A 48 6.05 20.77 -12.53
N ILE A 49 6.64 21.11 -13.67
CA ILE A 49 7.83 20.47 -14.22
C ILE A 49 8.93 21.51 -14.46
N VAL A 50 10.17 21.06 -14.64
CA VAL A 50 11.29 21.93 -15.03
C VAL A 50 11.54 21.77 -16.53
N GLU A 51 11.43 22.86 -17.28
CA GLU A 51 11.71 22.94 -18.72
C GLU A 51 12.70 24.08 -18.96
N ASN A 52 13.86 23.78 -19.58
CA ASN A 52 14.94 24.73 -19.84
C ASN A 52 15.47 25.52 -18.61
N GLY A 53 15.24 25.00 -17.39
CA GLY A 53 15.62 25.64 -16.12
C GLY A 53 14.52 26.47 -15.47
N GLU A 54 13.38 26.66 -16.14
CA GLU A 54 12.20 27.35 -15.63
C GLU A 54 11.14 26.35 -15.13
N ILE A 55 10.31 26.78 -14.16
CA ILE A 55 9.17 25.99 -13.70
C ILE A 55 7.96 26.33 -14.58
N VAL A 56 7.45 25.31 -15.28
CA VAL A 56 6.23 25.43 -16.08
C VAL A 56 5.16 24.46 -15.58
N PHE A 57 3.90 24.86 -15.69
CA PHE A 57 2.75 24.05 -15.31
C PHE A 57 2.15 23.40 -16.56
N LYS A 58 1.94 22.08 -16.52
CA LYS A 58 1.33 21.30 -17.60
C LYS A 58 0.43 20.22 -17.04
N TYR A 59 -0.68 19.94 -17.72
CA TYR A 59 -1.49 18.75 -17.47
C TYR A 59 -0.68 17.46 -17.76
N PRO A 60 -0.75 16.42 -16.91
CA PRO A 60 -0.05 15.15 -17.13
C PRO A 60 -0.30 14.51 -18.49
N LEU A 61 -1.53 14.65 -19.03
CA LEU A 61 -1.92 14.17 -20.37
C LEU A 61 -1.14 14.82 -21.53
N LYS A 62 -0.43 15.94 -21.29
CA LYS A 62 0.40 16.65 -22.27
C LYS A 62 1.89 16.40 -22.08
N LEU A 63 2.29 15.62 -21.08
CA LEU A 63 3.69 15.32 -20.77
C LEU A 63 4.20 14.11 -21.55
N LYS A 64 5.49 14.12 -21.90
CA LYS A 64 6.21 12.95 -22.44
C LYS A 64 6.53 11.97 -21.31
N LYS A 65 6.74 10.69 -21.64
CA LYS A 65 7.11 9.62 -20.68
C LYS A 65 8.22 10.03 -19.71
N ASN A 66 9.28 10.71 -20.20
CA ASN A 66 10.40 11.16 -19.37
C ASN A 66 10.04 12.31 -18.41
N GLU A 67 9.20 13.26 -18.84
CA GLU A 67 8.68 14.33 -17.96
C GLU A 67 7.81 13.72 -16.85
N ILE A 68 6.94 12.75 -17.20
CA ILE A 68 6.13 12.01 -16.23
C ILE A 68 7.03 11.23 -15.24
N LEU A 69 8.02 10.48 -15.72
CA LEU A 69 8.91 9.71 -14.85
C LEU A 69 9.76 10.60 -13.92
N GLY A 70 10.10 11.82 -14.35
CA GLY A 70 10.75 12.83 -13.51
C GLY A 70 9.82 13.42 -12.44
N PHE A 71 8.55 13.68 -12.79
CA PHE A 71 7.51 14.09 -11.84
C PHE A 71 7.21 13.00 -10.79
N LEU A 72 7.12 11.74 -11.21
CA LEU A 72 6.84 10.57 -10.36
C LEU A 72 8.10 10.09 -9.62
N ALA A 73 8.74 10.99 -8.87
CA ALA A 73 10.05 10.78 -8.25
C ALA A 73 10.07 9.71 -7.13
N ASN A 74 8.93 9.38 -6.51
CA ASN A 74 8.87 8.40 -5.42
C ASN A 74 8.48 7.01 -5.93
N GLU A 75 8.88 5.98 -5.21
CA GLU A 75 8.52 4.58 -5.49
C GLU A 75 8.27 3.86 -4.16
N THR A 76 7.27 2.97 -4.11
CA THR A 76 6.97 2.20 -2.89
C THR A 76 6.27 0.88 -3.19
N VAL A 77 6.39 -0.06 -2.25
CA VAL A 77 5.50 -1.22 -2.12
C VAL A 77 4.78 -1.08 -0.78
N LEU A 78 3.44 -1.16 -0.79
CA LEU A 78 2.60 -1.01 0.40
C LEU A 78 1.57 -2.13 0.46
N VAL A 79 1.44 -2.79 1.62
CA VAL A 79 0.30 -3.66 1.93
C VAL A 79 -0.65 -2.89 2.84
N SER A 80 -1.95 -2.97 2.57
CA SER A 80 -3.02 -2.42 3.40
C SER A 80 -4.11 -3.45 3.59
N VAL A 81 -4.54 -3.65 4.83
CA VAL A 81 -5.59 -4.62 5.21
C VAL A 81 -6.82 -3.84 5.66
N GLY A 82 -7.89 -3.90 4.88
CA GLY A 82 -9.20 -3.40 5.27
C GLY A 82 -10.10 -4.57 5.70
N GLN A 83 -10.82 -4.40 6.80
CA GLN A 83 -11.85 -5.36 7.26
C GLN A 83 -13.24 -4.83 6.89
N PHE A 84 -14.10 -5.70 6.35
CA PHE A 84 -15.51 -5.38 6.16
C PHE A 84 -16.26 -5.53 7.48
N SER A 85 -16.97 -4.47 7.90
CA SER A 85 -17.91 -4.55 9.03
C SER A 85 -19.24 -5.20 8.59
N GLY A 86 -20.06 -5.59 9.56
CA GLY A 86 -21.41 -6.15 9.30
C GLY A 86 -22.38 -5.20 8.58
N GLU A 87 -22.01 -3.92 8.41
CA GLU A 87 -22.77 -2.92 7.65
C GLU A 87 -22.24 -2.75 6.20
N GLY A 88 -21.35 -3.63 5.74
CA GLY A 88 -20.71 -3.54 4.42
C GLY A 88 -19.66 -2.42 4.30
N LYS A 89 -19.34 -1.74 5.40
CA LYS A 89 -18.34 -0.65 5.42
C LYS A 89 -16.94 -1.25 5.55
N LEU A 90 -16.03 -0.88 4.66
CA LEU A 90 -14.60 -1.21 4.78
C LEU A 90 -13.92 -0.25 5.76
N GLY A 91 -13.20 -0.77 6.75
CA GLY A 91 -12.36 0.01 7.66
C GLY A 91 -10.91 -0.49 7.63
N TYR A 92 -9.96 0.43 7.49
CA TYR A 92 -8.53 0.13 7.59
C TYR A 92 -8.07 0.26 9.05
N GLY A 93 -7.42 -0.78 9.57
CA GLY A 93 -7.01 -0.84 10.98
C GLY A 93 -5.78 -1.74 11.18
N PRO A 94 -5.22 -1.78 12.40
CA PRO A 94 -3.97 -2.48 12.69
C PRO A 94 -4.10 -4.01 12.75
N ALA A 95 -5.26 -4.57 12.35
CA ALA A 95 -5.51 -6.00 12.32
C ALA A 95 -4.81 -6.67 11.11
N SER A 96 -3.49 -6.89 11.23
CA SER A 96 -2.73 -7.77 10.33
C SER A 96 -3.09 -9.25 10.52
N PHE A 97 -3.93 -9.60 11.50
CA PHE A 97 -4.35 -10.97 11.79
C PHE A 97 -5.86 -11.14 11.62
N SER A 98 -6.26 -12.29 11.08
CA SER A 98 -7.68 -12.61 10.86
C SER A 98 -8.47 -12.85 12.14
N ILE A 99 -9.76 -12.57 12.07
CA ILE A 99 -10.81 -13.01 12.99
C ILE A 99 -11.71 -13.96 12.22
N LYS A 100 -11.96 -15.16 12.75
CA LYS A 100 -12.86 -16.16 12.15
C LYS A 100 -14.22 -15.56 11.81
N GLY A 101 -14.70 -15.85 10.60
CA GLY A 101 -15.98 -15.36 10.05
C GLY A 101 -15.92 -13.95 9.48
N SER A 102 -14.81 -13.21 9.63
CA SER A 102 -14.66 -11.87 9.03
C SER A 102 -14.16 -11.94 7.59
N SER A 103 -14.55 -10.94 6.79
CA SER A 103 -14.04 -10.73 5.44
C SER A 103 -13.15 -9.49 5.35
N TYR A 104 -12.18 -9.52 4.44
CA TYR A 104 -11.11 -8.54 4.32
C TYR A 104 -10.82 -8.21 2.84
N LYS A 105 -10.48 -6.95 2.55
CA LYS A 105 -9.84 -6.51 1.29
C LYS A 105 -8.37 -6.23 1.63
N ILE A 106 -7.48 -7.12 1.21
CA ILE A 106 -6.03 -6.91 1.29
C ILE A 106 -5.58 -6.32 -0.05
N THR A 107 -4.92 -5.18 0.01
CA THR A 107 -4.42 -4.45 -1.15
C THR A 107 -2.90 -4.39 -1.06
N MET A 108 -2.19 -4.98 -2.02
CA MET A 108 -0.74 -4.82 -2.18
C MET A 108 -0.46 -3.96 -3.42
N ASP A 109 0.00 -2.74 -3.16
CA ASP A 109 0.31 -1.76 -4.18
C ASP A 109 1.82 -1.70 -4.44
N TYR A 110 2.20 -1.76 -5.71
CA TYR A 110 3.43 -1.18 -6.20
C TYR A 110 3.10 0.16 -6.89
N MET A 111 3.71 1.26 -6.45
CA MET A 111 3.44 2.60 -6.98
C MET A 111 4.72 3.34 -7.32
N LYS A 112 4.75 3.98 -8.49
CA LYS A 112 5.67 5.08 -8.82
C LYS A 112 4.88 6.38 -8.86
N PHE A 113 5.14 7.31 -7.94
CA PHE A 113 4.20 8.36 -7.57
C PHE A 113 4.83 9.69 -7.14
N ALA A 114 4.05 10.76 -7.20
CA ALA A 114 4.26 12.01 -6.50
C ALA A 114 3.27 12.12 -5.32
N THR A 115 3.70 12.72 -4.20
CA THR A 115 2.78 13.11 -3.12
C THR A 115 2.39 14.55 -3.30
N LEU A 116 1.12 14.81 -3.57
CA LEU A 116 0.58 16.16 -3.75
C LEU A 116 -0.30 16.55 -2.57
N ARG A 117 -0.34 17.85 -2.26
CA ARG A 117 -1.26 18.42 -1.26
C ARG A 117 -2.62 18.62 -1.91
N GLU A 118 -3.67 18.24 -1.19
CA GLU A 118 -5.05 18.49 -1.57
C GLU A 118 -5.61 19.66 -0.76
N LYS A 119 -6.38 20.53 -1.41
CA LYS A 119 -6.98 21.72 -0.78
C LYS A 119 -8.51 21.65 -0.81
N ASN A 120 -9.14 21.97 0.32
CA ASN A 120 -10.60 22.12 0.36
C ASN A 120 -11.05 23.37 -0.42
N ASN A 121 -12.37 23.57 -0.51
CA ASN A 121 -12.98 24.71 -1.22
C ASN A 121 -12.64 26.10 -0.62
N LYS A 122 -12.02 26.16 0.56
CA LYS A 122 -11.53 27.39 1.21
C LYS A 122 -10.04 27.64 0.95
N GLY A 123 -9.35 26.73 0.25
CA GLY A 123 -7.91 26.80 -0.02
C GLY A 123 -7.02 26.26 1.12
N GLU A 124 -7.62 25.76 2.20
CA GLU A 124 -6.93 25.12 3.33
C GLU A 124 -6.49 23.70 2.94
N ILE A 125 -5.39 23.20 3.51
CA ILE A 125 -4.94 21.82 3.25
C ILE A 125 -5.93 20.85 3.89
N ALA A 126 -6.53 19.99 3.07
CA ALA A 126 -7.46 18.93 3.49
C ALA A 126 -6.75 17.58 3.70
N GLY A 127 -5.61 17.38 3.03
CA GLY A 127 -4.85 16.15 3.08
C GLY A 127 -3.83 16.05 1.95
N TYR A 128 -3.49 14.81 1.61
CA TYR A 128 -2.51 14.46 0.60
C TYR A 128 -3.04 13.36 -0.31
N LYS A 129 -2.63 13.39 -1.57
CA LYS A 129 -2.94 12.38 -2.58
C LYS A 129 -1.65 11.83 -3.19
N ARG A 130 -1.57 10.51 -3.37
CA ARG A 130 -0.53 9.84 -4.17
C ARG A 130 -1.03 9.77 -5.59
N VAL A 131 -0.40 10.55 -6.47
CA VAL A 131 -0.67 10.56 -7.91
C VAL A 131 0.44 9.79 -8.60
N GLY A 132 0.12 8.79 -9.40
CA GLY A 132 1.14 7.95 -10.02
C GLY A 132 0.61 6.87 -10.92
N VAL A 133 1.52 5.96 -11.27
CA VAL A 133 1.28 4.76 -12.07
C VAL A 133 1.77 3.55 -11.28
N GLY A 134 1.20 2.38 -11.54
CA GLY A 134 1.60 1.19 -10.80
C GLY A 134 0.69 0.00 -10.99
N LEU A 135 0.71 -0.87 -9.99
CA LEU A 135 0.12 -2.20 -9.99
C LEU A 135 -0.48 -2.47 -8.63
N ARG A 136 -1.67 -3.06 -8.61
CA ARG A 136 -2.40 -3.37 -7.38
C ARG A 136 -2.87 -4.81 -7.40
N ILE A 137 -2.41 -5.60 -6.44
CA ILE A 137 -2.98 -6.92 -6.15
C ILE A 137 -4.09 -6.71 -5.11
N ILE A 138 -5.29 -7.20 -5.41
CA ILE A 138 -6.42 -7.23 -4.46
C ILE A 138 -6.70 -8.68 -4.12
N ALA A 139 -6.58 -9.03 -2.84
CA ALA A 139 -7.05 -10.29 -2.29
C ALA A 139 -8.32 -10.03 -1.45
N ASN A 140 -9.46 -10.47 -1.94
CA ASN A 140 -10.70 -10.47 -1.17
C ASN A 140 -10.79 -11.80 -0.43
N VAL A 141 -10.69 -11.78 0.90
CA VAL A 141 -10.49 -12.95 1.76
C VAL A 141 -11.61 -13.07 2.79
N THR A 142 -12.18 -14.26 2.95
CA THR A 142 -12.99 -14.64 4.11
C THR A 142 -12.20 -15.60 5.00
N ALA A 143 -12.10 -15.29 6.29
CA ALA A 143 -11.33 -16.07 7.25
C ALA A 143 -12.16 -17.20 7.88
N MET A 144 -11.73 -18.46 7.71
CA MET A 144 -12.33 -19.63 8.34
C MET A 144 -11.73 -19.91 9.73
N GLU A 145 -10.53 -19.40 9.99
CA GLU A 145 -9.85 -19.39 11.28
C GLU A 145 -9.33 -17.99 11.65
N SER A 146 -9.12 -17.77 12.96
CA SER A 146 -8.46 -16.57 13.48
C SER A 146 -6.93 -16.74 13.46
N GLY A 147 -6.19 -15.62 13.47
CA GLY A 147 -4.72 -15.62 13.59
C GLY A 147 -3.96 -15.88 12.28
N VAL A 148 -4.64 -15.90 11.13
CA VAL A 148 -3.96 -15.90 9.82
C VAL A 148 -3.33 -14.53 9.60
N ASN A 149 -2.04 -14.48 9.26
CA ASN A 149 -1.37 -13.23 8.88
C ASN A 149 -1.87 -12.76 7.51
N LEU A 150 -2.58 -11.63 7.49
CA LEU A 150 -3.11 -10.96 6.30
C LEU A 150 -2.19 -9.86 5.76
N GLY A 151 -1.10 -9.55 6.46
CA GLY A 151 -0.08 -8.58 6.02
C GLY A 151 0.92 -9.14 4.99
N ASP A 152 0.83 -10.43 4.66
CA ASP A 152 1.73 -11.14 3.75
C ASP A 152 0.93 -12.06 2.81
N LEU A 153 1.06 -11.84 1.49
CA LEU A 153 0.39 -12.64 0.47
C LEU A 153 0.82 -14.11 0.51
N PHE A 154 2.08 -14.43 0.83
CA PHE A 154 2.52 -15.83 0.91
C PHE A 154 1.88 -16.54 2.11
N ALA A 155 1.77 -15.86 3.26
CA ALA A 155 1.04 -16.39 4.42
C ALA A 155 -0.45 -16.63 4.11
N ILE A 156 -1.09 -15.72 3.37
CA ILE A 156 -2.47 -15.89 2.86
C ILE A 156 -2.56 -17.13 1.94
N GLY A 157 -1.60 -17.33 1.02
CA GLY A 157 -1.59 -18.48 0.12
C GLY A 157 -1.40 -19.83 0.81
N LEU A 158 -0.56 -19.88 1.86
CA LEU A 158 -0.40 -21.05 2.72
C LEU A 158 -1.66 -21.32 3.55
N ALA A 159 -2.28 -20.27 4.08
CA ALA A 159 -3.54 -20.38 4.82
C ALA A 159 -4.69 -20.87 3.92
N ALA A 160 -4.74 -20.46 2.65
CA ALA A 160 -5.73 -20.93 1.69
C ALA A 160 -5.56 -22.43 1.40
N LYS A 161 -4.32 -22.88 1.16
CA LYS A 161 -3.98 -24.31 1.00
C LYS A 161 -4.36 -25.15 2.23
N ALA A 162 -4.35 -24.55 3.42
CA ALA A 162 -4.75 -25.17 4.69
C ALA A 162 -6.26 -25.03 5.01
N ASN A 163 -7.08 -24.51 4.09
CA ASN A 163 -8.51 -24.20 4.28
C ASN A 163 -8.81 -23.25 5.46
N LYS A 164 -7.85 -22.40 5.82
CA LYS A 164 -7.99 -21.39 6.89
C LYS A 164 -8.56 -20.06 6.39
N VAL A 165 -8.49 -19.84 5.08
CA VAL A 165 -9.10 -18.72 4.35
C VAL A 165 -9.63 -19.21 3.00
N SER A 166 -10.63 -18.53 2.44
CA SER A 166 -11.02 -18.62 1.03
C SER A 166 -11.14 -17.24 0.42
N GLY A 167 -11.11 -17.13 -0.91
CA GLY A 167 -11.23 -15.84 -1.56
C GLY A 167 -10.72 -15.79 -3.00
N THR A 168 -10.71 -14.58 -3.56
CA THR A 168 -10.28 -14.30 -4.94
C THR A 168 -9.13 -13.30 -4.99
N LEU A 169 -8.20 -13.54 -5.92
CA LEU A 169 -7.11 -12.64 -6.25
C LEU A 169 -7.41 -11.93 -7.58
N MET A 170 -7.10 -10.64 -7.64
CA MET A 170 -7.17 -9.79 -8.83
C MET A 170 -5.87 -8.98 -8.93
N LEU A 171 -5.41 -8.72 -10.15
CA LEU A 171 -4.36 -7.74 -10.45
C LEU A 171 -4.96 -6.60 -11.27
N GLU A 172 -4.74 -5.37 -10.83
CA GLU A 172 -5.09 -4.14 -11.54
C GLU A 172 -3.81 -3.45 -12.04
N ILE A 173 -3.86 -2.95 -13.27
CA ILE A 173 -2.83 -2.08 -13.85
C ILE A 173 -3.36 -0.64 -13.76
N ILE A 174 -2.58 0.24 -13.16
CA ILE A 174 -3.00 1.60 -12.84
C ILE A 174 -2.16 2.59 -13.63
N GLY A 175 -2.78 3.26 -14.61
CA GLY A 175 -2.11 4.31 -15.37
C GLY A 175 -0.98 3.87 -16.32
N ILE A 176 -0.89 2.57 -16.66
CA ILE A 176 0.13 2.05 -17.59
C ILE A 176 -0.56 1.46 -18.82
N LYS A 177 -0.21 1.94 -20.01
CA LYS A 177 -0.72 1.46 -21.30
C LYS A 177 0.43 0.93 -22.14
N SER A 178 0.47 -0.39 -22.33
CA SER A 178 1.49 -1.06 -23.15
C SER A 178 0.96 -2.43 -23.59
N LYS A 179 1.25 -2.84 -24.84
CA LYS A 179 0.80 -4.12 -25.40
C LYS A 179 1.36 -5.30 -24.61
N ASP A 180 2.63 -5.22 -24.25
CA ASP A 180 3.35 -6.23 -23.47
C ASP A 180 2.76 -6.40 -22.06
N VAL A 181 2.28 -5.30 -21.47
CA VAL A 181 1.64 -5.28 -20.15
C VAL A 181 0.28 -5.96 -20.19
N THR A 182 -0.52 -5.75 -21.25
CA THR A 182 -1.79 -6.46 -21.45
C THR A 182 -1.59 -7.97 -21.62
N ALA A 183 -0.51 -8.40 -22.28
CA ALA A 183 -0.24 -9.81 -22.56
C ALA A 183 0.12 -10.65 -21.32
N VAL A 184 0.51 -10.02 -20.21
CA VAL A 184 0.96 -10.70 -18.97
C VAL A 184 0.02 -10.52 -17.77
N LEU A 185 -1.14 -9.87 -17.97
CA LEU A 185 -2.15 -9.68 -16.93
C LEU A 185 -2.87 -11.02 -16.62
N PRO A 186 -2.73 -11.59 -15.41
CA PRO A 186 -3.45 -12.81 -15.05
C PRO A 186 -4.95 -12.55 -14.91
N LEU A 187 -5.76 -13.55 -15.27
CA LEU A 187 -7.20 -13.52 -15.02
C LEU A 187 -7.50 -13.64 -13.51
N PRO A 188 -8.58 -13.00 -13.01
CA PRO A 188 -9.05 -13.19 -11.65
C PRO A 188 -9.27 -14.68 -11.33
N SER A 189 -8.81 -15.12 -10.18
CA SER A 189 -8.76 -16.55 -9.83
C SER A 189 -8.78 -16.76 -8.32
N GLU A 190 -9.05 -17.99 -7.88
CA GLU A 190 -9.07 -18.33 -6.45
C GLU A 190 -7.70 -18.12 -5.79
N ILE A 191 -7.70 -17.65 -4.55
CA ILE A 191 -6.48 -17.47 -3.76
C ILE A 191 -5.89 -18.84 -3.43
N ASN A 192 -4.69 -19.08 -3.94
CA ASN A 192 -3.82 -20.17 -3.52
C ASN A 192 -2.36 -19.78 -3.79
N GLN A 193 -1.42 -20.61 -3.33
CA GLN A 193 0.02 -20.39 -3.48
C GLN A 193 0.47 -20.15 -4.93
N SER A 194 -0.10 -20.88 -5.91
CA SER A 194 0.23 -20.75 -7.33
C SER A 194 -0.30 -19.44 -7.92
N THR A 195 -1.54 -19.07 -7.59
CA THR A 195 -2.15 -17.80 -8.02
C THR A 195 -1.35 -16.60 -7.51
N ILE A 196 -0.93 -16.62 -6.24
CA ILE A 196 -0.10 -15.58 -5.64
C ILE A 196 1.28 -15.51 -6.30
N GLN A 197 1.94 -16.65 -6.52
CA GLN A 197 3.23 -16.68 -7.22
C GLN A 197 3.11 -16.10 -8.65
N SER A 198 2.04 -16.47 -9.37
CA SER A 198 1.75 -15.97 -10.72
C SER A 198 1.52 -14.45 -10.73
N ALA A 199 0.76 -13.93 -9.76
CA ALA A 199 0.51 -12.48 -9.62
C ALA A 199 1.79 -11.70 -9.28
N MET A 200 2.65 -12.23 -8.41
CA MET A 200 3.95 -11.62 -8.08
C MET A 200 4.90 -11.63 -9.28
N GLN A 201 4.91 -12.70 -10.08
CA GLN A 201 5.69 -12.77 -11.32
C GLN A 201 5.18 -11.78 -12.37
N ALA A 202 3.86 -11.70 -12.58
CA ALA A 202 3.25 -10.71 -13.45
C ALA A 202 3.56 -9.28 -12.98
N MET A 203 3.49 -9.00 -11.68
CA MET A 203 3.85 -7.70 -11.11
C MET A 203 5.32 -7.33 -11.39
N ALA A 204 6.26 -8.28 -11.22
CA ALA A 204 7.67 -8.05 -11.52
C ALA A 204 7.91 -7.77 -13.01
N THR A 205 7.23 -8.51 -13.91
CA THR A 205 7.30 -8.27 -15.36
C THR A 205 6.70 -6.92 -15.74
N ILE A 206 5.50 -6.57 -15.27
CA ILE A 206 4.87 -5.28 -15.62
C ILE A 206 5.67 -4.11 -15.03
N LYS A 207 6.30 -4.28 -13.85
CA LYS A 207 7.19 -3.27 -13.27
C LYS A 207 8.36 -2.93 -14.20
N SER A 208 8.98 -3.90 -14.88
CA SER A 208 10.06 -3.59 -15.83
C SER A 208 9.54 -2.86 -17.08
N LYS A 209 8.32 -3.20 -17.53
CA LYS A 209 7.66 -2.58 -18.70
C LYS A 209 7.36 -1.08 -18.55
N ILE A 210 7.33 -0.53 -17.32
CA ILE A 210 7.10 0.91 -17.07
C ILE A 210 8.15 1.80 -17.76
N TYR A 211 9.39 1.33 -17.86
CA TYR A 211 10.50 2.10 -18.40
C TYR A 211 10.72 1.89 -19.92
N GLU A 212 10.21 0.78 -20.47
CA GLU A 212 10.40 0.39 -21.87
C GLU A 212 9.77 1.38 -22.87
N ASP A 213 10.30 1.40 -24.09
CA ASP A 213 9.78 2.24 -25.16
C ASP A 213 8.50 1.65 -25.75
N GLY A 214 7.55 2.52 -26.10
CA GLY A 214 6.19 2.13 -26.46
C GLY A 214 5.23 1.99 -25.26
N THR A 215 5.71 2.10 -24.02
CA THR A 215 4.83 2.25 -22.85
C THR A 215 4.40 3.71 -22.66
N GLU A 216 3.09 3.94 -22.61
CA GLU A 216 2.47 5.23 -22.30
C GLU A 216 2.01 5.25 -20.83
N LEU A 217 2.16 6.41 -20.17
CA LEU A 217 1.87 6.60 -18.74
C LEU A 217 0.79 7.64 -18.53
N TYR A 218 -0.18 7.34 -17.67
CA TYR A 218 -1.35 8.16 -17.35
C TYR A 218 -1.50 8.22 -15.82
N PRO A 219 -0.88 9.20 -15.13
CA PRO A 219 -0.91 9.26 -13.68
C PRO A 219 -2.35 9.38 -13.14
N GLN A 220 -2.67 8.55 -12.16
CA GLN A 220 -3.96 8.47 -11.48
C GLN A 220 -3.78 8.66 -9.98
N VAL A 221 -4.83 9.10 -9.28
CA VAL A 221 -4.86 9.10 -7.81
C VAL A 221 -5.03 7.66 -7.33
N MET A 222 -4.04 7.15 -6.60
CA MET A 222 -3.98 5.75 -6.18
C MET A 222 -4.31 5.56 -4.69
N ALA A 223 -3.99 6.55 -3.87
CA ALA A 223 -4.17 6.53 -2.42
C ALA A 223 -4.27 7.94 -1.84
N ILE A 224 -4.98 8.08 -0.73
CA ILE A 224 -5.24 9.38 -0.07
C ILE A 224 -4.92 9.33 1.43
N LYS A 225 -4.71 10.49 2.04
CA LYS A 225 -4.57 10.67 3.49
C LYS A 225 -5.17 12.02 3.89
N SER A 226 -6.19 12.05 4.74
CA SER A 226 -6.70 13.31 5.30
C SER A 226 -5.74 13.92 6.34
N GLU A 227 -5.92 15.22 6.62
CA GLU A 227 -5.36 15.87 7.81
C GLU A 227 -6.14 15.48 9.09
N GLU A 228 -5.47 15.58 10.25
CA GLU A 228 -6.03 15.16 11.53
C GLU A 228 -7.31 15.94 11.89
N GLY A 229 -8.43 15.22 12.02
CA GLY A 229 -9.76 15.80 12.26
C GLY A 229 -10.71 15.82 11.06
N GLN A 230 -10.25 15.45 9.84
CA GLN A 230 -11.15 15.21 8.70
C GLN A 230 -11.44 13.71 8.49
N ASP A 231 -12.73 13.39 8.27
CA ASP A 231 -13.19 12.07 7.85
C ASP A 231 -12.66 11.70 6.46
N ASN A 232 -11.96 10.57 6.35
CA ASN A 232 -11.40 10.05 5.10
C ASN A 232 -12.47 9.83 4.02
N LYS A 233 -13.75 9.56 4.37
CA LYS A 233 -14.81 9.40 3.36
C LYS A 233 -15.19 10.73 2.72
N SER A 234 -15.41 11.76 3.54
CA SER A 234 -15.61 13.13 3.05
C SER A 234 -14.42 13.61 2.20
N PHE A 235 -13.19 13.24 2.57
CA PHE A 235 -12.01 13.55 1.78
C PHE A 235 -11.96 12.77 0.45
N LYS A 236 -12.28 11.47 0.44
CA LYS A 236 -12.37 10.65 -0.78
C LYS A 236 -13.35 11.25 -1.78
N SER A 237 -14.56 11.57 -1.36
CA SER A 237 -15.59 12.11 -2.26
C SER A 237 -15.28 13.52 -2.77
N GLN A 238 -14.49 14.32 -2.03
CA GLN A 238 -13.95 15.58 -2.56
C GLN A 238 -12.93 15.34 -3.68
N VAL A 239 -12.04 14.37 -3.54
CA VAL A 239 -11.08 13.98 -4.59
C VAL A 239 -11.82 13.44 -5.82
N GLU A 240 -12.76 12.50 -5.63
CA GLU A 240 -13.62 11.93 -6.69
C GLU A 240 -14.36 13.04 -7.47
N THR A 241 -14.95 14.01 -6.78
CA THR A 241 -15.72 15.10 -7.41
C THR A 241 -14.85 16.05 -8.25
N LYS A 242 -13.57 16.25 -7.88
CA LYS A 242 -12.66 17.11 -8.64
C LYS A 242 -12.17 16.47 -9.94
N SER A 243 -12.04 15.15 -9.98
CA SER A 243 -11.70 14.41 -11.20
C SER A 243 -12.85 14.28 -12.21
N LEU A 244 -14.02 14.87 -11.93
CA LEU A 244 -15.19 14.88 -12.82
C LEU A 244 -15.48 16.28 -13.43
N LYS A 245 -14.54 17.23 -13.31
CA LYS A 245 -14.66 18.61 -13.79
C LYS A 245 -13.54 18.99 -14.75
#